data_AF-A0A2H0RWW1-F1
#
_entry.id   AF-A0A2H0RWW1-F1
#
_cell.length_a   1.000
_cell.length_b   1.000
_cell.length_c   1.000
_cell.angle_alpha   90.00
_cell.angle_beta   90.00
_cell.angle_gamma   90.00
#
_symmetry.space_group_name_H-M   'P 1'
#
loop_
_entity.id
_entity.type
_entity.pdbx_description
1 polymer ?
#
loop_
_entity_poly.entity_id
_entity_poly.type
_entity_poly.pdbx_seq_one_letter_code
_entity_poly.pdbx_strand_id
1 'polypeptide(L)'
;MSELGGLDIGMPDEGVGGTPEELSEEAKKRFAAAAAAMQQIRREEKQSKKRDDQVARAIIQFLGHDKYAHFFLLISRLVARDCPSIFILAILSLIHEASRNEVQEYLRETVHKTALEAVDENTALITNTELDPVMNKNLVEWITRMQMVLAVNPETILLKLMIDAKNLDGTVLQLTTFVVKDFFSEHHRNVEFEKIQPLTASILQTVFEPFIGAVQKTLLDAARENDEDTNTYDAS
;
A
#
# COMPACT_ATOMS: atom_id res chain seq x y z
N MET A 1 12.35 9.34 58.79
CA MET A 1 13.31 10.38 58.39
C MET A 1 13.69 10.09 56.94
N SER A 2 13.25 10.78 55.90
CA SER A 2 12.56 12.08 55.69
C SER A 2 11.51 11.85 54.57
N GLU A 3 10.24 12.22 54.69
CA GLU A 3 9.64 13.55 54.39
C GLU A 3 10.18 14.25 53.13
N LEU A 4 9.38 14.33 52.05
CA LEU A 4 8.71 15.54 51.55
C LEU A 4 8.21 15.37 50.11
N GLY A 5 6.99 15.83 49.87
CA GLY A 5 6.37 15.84 48.54
C GLY A 5 4.84 15.92 48.58
N GLY A 6 4.29 16.76 49.46
CA GLY A 6 2.85 16.98 49.60
C GLY A 6 2.25 17.59 48.34
N LEU A 7 1.22 16.93 47.81
CA LEU A 7 0.28 17.52 46.86
C LEU A 7 -0.83 18.17 47.67
N ASP A 8 -0.68 19.47 47.88
CA ASP A 8 -1.66 20.36 48.46
C ASP A 8 -2.80 20.54 47.45
N ILE A 9 -3.78 19.64 47.48
CA ILE A 9 -5.03 19.76 46.72
C ILE A 9 -5.94 20.65 47.57
N GLY A 10 -5.90 21.95 47.27
CA GLY A 10 -6.87 22.90 47.80
C GLY A 10 -8.28 22.45 47.44
N MET A 11 -9.07 22.11 48.46
CA MET A 11 -10.52 21.98 48.35
C MET A 11 -11.16 23.36 48.40
N PRO A 12 -12.02 23.72 47.44
CA PRO A 12 -13.12 24.64 47.70
C PRO A 12 -14.34 23.84 48.20
N ASP A 13 -14.87 24.34 49.31
CA ASP A 13 -16.07 23.90 50.00
C ASP A 13 -17.37 24.22 49.21
N GLU A 14 -18.42 23.48 49.57
CA GLU A 14 -19.85 23.68 49.29
C GLU A 14 -20.44 23.33 47.90
N GLY A 15 -20.99 22.12 47.82
CA GLY A 15 -22.45 21.97 47.68
C GLY A 15 -23.07 21.96 46.28
N VAL A 16 -23.02 20.82 45.59
CA VAL A 16 -24.14 20.35 44.74
C VAL A 16 -24.21 18.82 44.84
N GLY A 17 -25.34 18.33 45.36
CA GLY A 17 -25.65 16.90 45.44
C GLY A 17 -25.80 16.28 44.06
N GLY A 18 -24.72 15.66 43.57
CA GLY A 18 -24.75 14.53 42.66
C GLY A 18 -24.08 13.36 43.38
N THR A 19 -24.69 12.19 43.36
CA THR A 19 -24.17 10.99 44.02
C THR A 19 -22.74 10.68 43.53
N PRO A 20 -21.76 10.46 44.43
CA PRO A 20 -20.37 10.12 44.05
C PRO A 20 -20.26 8.84 43.21
N GLU A 21 -21.28 7.98 43.27
CA GLU A 21 -21.34 6.69 42.59
C GLU A 21 -21.63 6.82 41.09
N GLU A 22 -22.45 7.77 40.64
CA GLU A 22 -22.75 7.94 39.19
C GLU A 22 -21.56 8.54 38.42
N LEU A 23 -20.87 9.51 39.02
CA LEU A 23 -19.62 10.08 38.48
C LEU A 23 -18.48 9.04 38.48
N SER A 24 -18.46 8.13 39.45
CA SER A 24 -17.50 7.01 39.54
C SER A 24 -17.75 5.94 38.48
N GLU A 25 -19.01 5.59 38.23
CA GLU A 25 -19.38 4.62 37.18
C GLU A 25 -19.16 5.16 35.77
N GLU A 26 -19.44 6.43 35.53
CA GLU A 26 -19.13 7.08 34.24
C GLU A 26 -17.61 7.19 34.02
N ALA A 27 -16.85 7.53 35.06
CA ALA A 27 -15.39 7.53 35.00
C ALA A 27 -14.83 6.12 34.71
N LYS A 28 -15.30 5.08 35.40
CA LYS A 28 -14.89 3.68 35.15
C LYS A 28 -15.18 3.24 33.72
N LYS A 29 -16.34 3.60 33.17
CA LYS A 29 -16.68 3.32 31.76
C LYS A 29 -15.74 4.02 30.79
N ARG A 30 -15.40 5.28 31.04
CA ARG A 30 -14.43 6.03 30.22
C ARG A 30 -13.02 5.44 30.31
N PHE A 31 -12.56 5.05 31.50
CA PHE A 31 -11.27 4.38 31.68
C PHE A 31 -11.23 2.99 31.03
N ALA A 32 -12.31 2.21 31.14
CA ALA A 32 -12.41 0.91 30.47
C ALA A 32 -12.41 1.06 28.94
N ALA A 33 -13.13 2.05 28.40
CA ALA A 33 -13.12 2.37 26.97
C ALA A 33 -11.74 2.83 26.49
N ALA A 34 -11.06 3.69 27.26
CA ALA A 34 -9.71 4.14 26.95
C ALA A 34 -8.68 3.00 27.04
N ALA A 35 -8.80 2.10 28.02
CA ALA A 35 -7.94 0.93 28.15
C ALA A 35 -8.17 -0.07 27.01
N ALA A 36 -9.42 -0.28 26.59
CA ALA A 36 -9.77 -1.10 25.43
C ALA A 36 -9.22 -0.48 24.13
N ALA A 37 -9.37 0.83 23.95
CA ALA A 37 -8.80 1.55 22.81
C ALA A 37 -7.26 1.45 22.79
N MET A 38 -6.59 1.63 23.93
CA MET A 38 -5.13 1.46 24.02
C MET A 38 -4.69 0.01 23.77
N GLN A 39 -5.45 -0.99 24.22
CA GLN A 39 -5.15 -2.39 23.91
C GLN A 39 -5.35 -2.70 22.43
N GLN A 40 -6.38 -2.12 21.82
CA GLN A 40 -6.65 -2.25 20.38
C GLN A 40 -5.53 -1.61 19.57
N ILE A 41 -5.12 -0.38 19.90
CA ILE A 41 -3.98 0.31 19.28
C ILE A 41 -2.70 -0.52 19.41
N ARG A 42 -2.40 -1.08 20.59
CA ARG A 42 -1.22 -1.95 20.77
C ARG A 42 -1.28 -3.23 19.93
N ARG A 43 -2.47 -3.81 19.75
CA ARG A 43 -2.66 -5.00 18.90
C ARG A 43 -2.43 -4.65 17.43
N GLU A 44 -3.00 -3.54 16.98
CA GLU A 44 -2.83 -3.02 15.62
C GLU A 44 -1.37 -2.65 15.33
N GLU A 45 -0.67 -1.99 16.25
CA GLU A 45 0.77 -1.70 16.12
C GLU A 45 1.61 -2.97 16.02
N LYS A 46 1.32 -3.98 16.86
CA LYS A 46 2.06 -5.25 16.84
C LYS A 46 1.81 -6.02 15.54
N GLN A 47 0.58 -6.01 15.04
CA GLN A 47 0.23 -6.62 13.77
C GLN A 47 0.90 -5.87 12.60
N SER A 48 0.89 -4.54 12.60
CA SER A 48 1.57 -3.74 11.57
C SER A 48 3.06 -4.03 11.53
N LYS A 49 3.76 -4.04 12.68
CA LYS A 49 5.19 -4.37 12.74
C LYS A 49 5.50 -5.77 12.22
N LYS A 50 4.69 -6.76 12.62
CA LYS A 50 4.86 -8.14 12.14
C LYS A 50 4.71 -8.21 10.61
N ARG A 51 3.71 -7.52 10.07
CA ARG A 51 3.48 -7.45 8.62
C ARG A 51 4.65 -6.78 7.91
N ASP A 52 5.13 -5.64 8.40
CA ASP A 52 6.26 -4.92 7.79
C ASP A 52 7.52 -5.81 7.77
N ASP A 53 7.77 -6.56 8.84
CA ASP A 53 8.85 -7.56 8.90
C ASP A 53 8.65 -8.70 7.89
N GLN A 54 7.43 -9.19 7.70
CA GLN A 54 7.13 -10.24 6.71
C GLN A 54 7.33 -9.75 5.29
N VAL A 55 6.86 -8.54 4.99
CA VAL A 55 7.02 -7.89 3.69
C VAL A 55 8.50 -7.68 3.37
N ALA A 56 9.29 -7.18 4.32
CA ALA A 56 10.74 -7.03 4.15
C ALA A 56 11.43 -8.38 3.91
N ARG A 57 11.05 -9.43 4.66
CA ARG A 57 11.57 -10.79 4.43
C ARG A 57 11.26 -11.32 3.05
N ALA A 58 10.05 -11.12 2.53
CA ALA A 58 9.67 -11.58 1.20
C ALA A 58 10.48 -10.89 0.09
N ILE A 59 10.77 -9.59 0.25
CA ILE A 59 11.65 -8.84 -0.67
C ILE A 59 13.09 -9.37 -0.59
N ILE A 60 13.63 -9.58 0.61
CA ILE A 60 14.99 -10.11 0.78
C ILE A 60 15.09 -11.52 0.21
N GLN A 61 14.10 -12.39 0.45
CA GLN A 61 14.05 -13.73 -0.12
C GLN A 61 14.03 -13.69 -1.65
N PHE A 62 13.22 -12.80 -2.24
CA PHE A 62 13.16 -12.62 -3.69
C PHE A 62 14.53 -12.20 -4.25
N LEU A 63 15.17 -11.21 -3.64
CA LEU A 63 16.47 -10.68 -4.05
C LEU A 63 17.64 -11.62 -3.79
N GLY A 64 17.49 -12.55 -2.84
CA GLY A 64 18.49 -13.58 -2.54
C GLY A 64 18.57 -14.69 -3.58
N HIS A 65 17.66 -14.72 -4.55
CA HIS A 65 17.69 -15.69 -5.65
C HIS A 65 18.43 -15.09 -6.85
N ASP A 66 19.52 -15.72 -7.32
CA ASP A 66 20.38 -15.19 -8.40
C ASP A 66 19.61 -14.80 -9.66
N LYS A 67 18.59 -15.58 -10.03
CA LYS A 67 17.65 -15.29 -11.12
C LYS A 67 17.07 -13.87 -11.06
N TYR A 68 16.80 -13.37 -9.86
CA TYR A 68 16.11 -12.11 -9.61
C TYR A 68 17.03 -10.95 -9.20
N ALA A 69 18.36 -11.15 -9.21
CA ALA A 69 19.33 -10.12 -8.84
C ALA A 69 19.17 -8.82 -9.64
N HIS A 70 18.74 -8.93 -10.91
CA HIS A 70 18.51 -7.79 -11.79
C HIS A 70 17.34 -6.86 -11.34
N PHE A 71 16.45 -7.33 -10.47
CA PHE A 71 15.37 -6.53 -9.88
C PHE A 71 15.84 -5.62 -8.74
N PHE A 72 17.02 -5.89 -8.14
CA PHE A 72 17.52 -5.20 -6.95
C PHE A 72 17.48 -3.68 -7.08
N LEU A 73 18.01 -3.16 -8.20
CA LEU A 73 18.14 -1.73 -8.43
C LEU A 73 16.78 -1.04 -8.61
N LEU A 74 15.81 -1.72 -9.24
CA LEU A 74 14.46 -1.20 -9.43
C LEU A 74 13.67 -1.17 -8.12
N ILE A 75 13.73 -2.27 -7.36
CA ILE A 75 13.09 -2.35 -6.03
C ILE A 75 13.69 -1.30 -5.09
N SER A 76 15.02 -1.16 -5.06
CA SER A 76 15.69 -0.15 -4.23
C SER A 76 15.27 1.27 -4.56
N ARG A 77 15.09 1.60 -5.86
CA ARG A 77 14.59 2.91 -6.30
C ARG A 77 13.16 3.16 -5.85
N LEU A 78 12.27 2.17 -5.94
CA LEU A 78 10.89 2.31 -5.48
C LEU A 78 10.82 2.48 -3.95
N VAL A 79 11.64 1.72 -3.21
CA VAL A 79 11.75 1.86 -1.75
C VAL A 79 12.27 3.25 -1.38
N ALA A 80 13.28 3.76 -2.08
CA ALA A 80 13.82 5.11 -1.85
C ALA A 80 12.81 6.24 -2.14
N ARG A 81 11.74 5.95 -2.90
CA ARG A 81 10.61 6.85 -3.14
C ARG A 81 9.46 6.66 -2.13
N ASP A 82 9.66 5.90 -1.06
CA ASP A 82 8.62 5.49 -0.12
C ASP A 82 7.43 4.77 -0.80
N CYS A 83 7.66 4.07 -1.93
CA CYS A 83 6.61 3.24 -2.51
C CYS A 83 6.21 2.17 -1.49
N PRO A 84 4.91 2.01 -1.15
CA PRO A 84 4.48 1.00 -0.21
C PRO A 84 4.94 -0.39 -0.65
N SER A 85 5.69 -1.07 0.23
CA SER A 85 6.30 -2.36 -0.07
C SER A 85 5.27 -3.42 -0.46
N ILE A 86 4.05 -3.34 0.07
CA ILE A 86 2.95 -4.22 -0.32
C ILE A 86 2.57 -4.09 -1.81
N PHE A 87 2.68 -2.90 -2.39
CA PHE A 87 2.44 -2.68 -3.81
C PHE A 87 3.59 -3.24 -4.66
N ILE A 88 4.84 -3.11 -4.19
CA ILE A 88 5.99 -3.77 -4.83
C ILE A 88 5.78 -5.30 -4.84
N LEU A 89 5.38 -5.89 -3.71
CA LEU A 89 5.06 -7.32 -3.64
C LEU A 89 3.91 -7.70 -4.57
N ALA A 90 2.89 -6.86 -4.72
CA ALA A 90 1.79 -7.10 -5.66
C ALA A 90 2.30 -7.21 -7.10
N ILE A 91 3.24 -6.35 -7.52
CA ILE A 91 3.90 -6.46 -8.83
C ILE A 91 4.65 -7.79 -8.91
N LEU A 92 5.52 -8.10 -7.95
CA LEU A 92 6.34 -9.33 -7.95
C LEU A 92 5.52 -10.64 -7.88
N SER A 93 4.29 -10.56 -7.39
CA SER A 93 3.44 -11.72 -7.10
C SER A 93 3.00 -12.54 -8.32
N LEU A 94 3.27 -12.04 -9.54
CA LEU A 94 3.11 -12.79 -10.77
C LEU A 94 4.11 -13.96 -10.83
N ILE A 95 5.39 -13.69 -10.55
CA ILE A 95 6.50 -14.66 -10.69
C ILE A 95 7.05 -15.18 -9.36
N HIS A 96 6.64 -14.60 -8.22
CA HIS A 96 7.14 -14.97 -6.90
C HIS A 96 6.01 -15.41 -5.96
N GLU A 97 6.05 -16.68 -5.55
CA GLU A 97 5.03 -17.28 -4.70
C GLU A 97 4.98 -16.65 -3.29
N ALA A 98 6.13 -16.38 -2.66
CA ALA A 98 6.11 -15.77 -1.32
C ALA A 98 5.52 -14.35 -1.36
N SER A 99 5.82 -13.56 -2.41
CA SER A 99 5.16 -12.25 -2.62
C SER A 99 3.66 -12.39 -2.79
N ARG A 100 3.21 -13.42 -3.53
CA ARG A 100 1.79 -13.73 -3.71
C ARG A 100 1.10 -14.06 -2.38
N ASN A 101 1.70 -14.91 -1.57
CA ASN A 101 1.14 -15.33 -0.30
C ASN A 101 1.02 -14.15 0.68
N GLU A 102 2.05 -13.32 0.77
CA GLU A 102 2.03 -12.12 1.62
C GLU A 102 0.97 -11.10 1.18
N VAL A 103 0.82 -10.88 -0.13
CA VAL A 103 -0.23 -9.99 -0.65
C VAL A 103 -1.63 -10.55 -0.41
N GLN A 104 -1.82 -11.87 -0.56
CA GLN A 104 -3.11 -12.50 -0.26
C GLN A 104 -3.47 -12.38 1.22
N GLU A 105 -2.51 -12.58 2.12
CA GLU A 105 -2.75 -12.43 3.56
C GLU A 105 -3.08 -10.98 3.90
N TYR A 106 -2.33 -10.01 3.35
CA TYR A 106 -2.64 -8.59 3.50
C TYR A 106 -4.06 -8.24 3.05
N LEU A 107 -4.49 -8.72 1.88
CA LEU A 107 -5.84 -8.45 1.36
C LEU A 107 -6.92 -9.12 2.22
N ARG A 108 -6.67 -10.34 2.72
CA ARG A 108 -7.58 -11.02 3.64
C ARG A 108 -7.75 -10.26 4.95
N GLU A 109 -6.66 -9.74 5.51
CA GLU A 109 -6.68 -8.95 6.74
C GLU A 109 -7.36 -7.59 6.54
N THR A 110 -7.22 -6.97 5.37
CA THR A 110 -7.64 -5.57 5.15
C THR A 110 -9.00 -5.41 4.49
N VAL A 111 -9.32 -6.24 3.50
CA VAL A 111 -10.56 -6.15 2.70
C VAL A 111 -11.41 -7.43 2.74
N HIS A 112 -10.98 -8.44 3.50
CA HIS A 112 -11.66 -9.72 3.67
C HIS A 112 -12.02 -10.44 2.35
N LYS A 113 -11.23 -10.19 1.31
CA LYS A 113 -11.35 -10.80 -0.02
C LYS A 113 -9.98 -11.03 -0.63
N THR A 114 -9.89 -12.04 -1.48
CA THR A 114 -8.72 -12.32 -2.32
C THR A 114 -8.99 -11.94 -3.76
N ALA A 115 -7.92 -11.79 -4.56
CA ALA A 115 -8.05 -11.54 -5.99
C ALA A 115 -8.84 -12.65 -6.71
N LEU A 116 -8.64 -13.92 -6.30
CA LEU A 116 -9.36 -15.06 -6.87
C LEU A 116 -10.88 -14.95 -6.67
N GLU A 117 -11.32 -14.39 -5.54
CA GLU A 117 -12.74 -14.18 -5.22
C GLU A 117 -13.31 -12.92 -5.88
N ALA A 118 -12.45 -12.02 -6.36
CA ALA A 118 -12.84 -10.75 -6.97
C ALA A 118 -12.82 -10.77 -8.51
N VAL A 119 -12.18 -11.77 -9.13
CA VAL A 119 -12.21 -11.94 -10.59
C VAL A 119 -13.60 -12.39 -11.01
N ASP A 120 -14.33 -11.50 -11.69
CA ASP A 120 -15.56 -11.84 -12.40
C ASP A 120 -15.18 -12.53 -13.73
N GLU A 121 -15.94 -13.56 -14.14
CA GLU A 121 -15.64 -14.43 -15.31
C GLU A 121 -15.56 -13.64 -16.64
N ASN A 122 -16.00 -12.39 -16.65
CA ASN A 122 -16.03 -11.50 -17.83
C ASN A 122 -14.79 -10.61 -18.01
N THR A 123 -13.72 -10.80 -17.23
CA THR A 123 -12.52 -9.95 -17.30
C THR A 123 -11.62 -10.32 -18.49
N ALA A 124 -12.09 -10.04 -19.71
CA ALA A 124 -11.32 -10.18 -20.95
C ALA A 124 -10.42 -8.94 -21.16
N LEU A 125 -9.36 -8.79 -20.36
CA LEU A 125 -8.43 -7.66 -20.46
C LEU A 125 -7.46 -7.77 -21.64
N ILE A 126 -7.28 -8.95 -22.24
CA ILE A 126 -6.34 -9.17 -23.33
C ILE A 126 -7.11 -9.51 -24.60
N THR A 127 -7.71 -8.49 -25.22
CA THR A 127 -8.49 -8.62 -26.46
C THR A 127 -7.64 -8.74 -27.72
N ASN A 128 -6.32 -8.91 -27.62
CA ASN A 128 -5.47 -9.18 -28.78
C ASN A 128 -4.40 -10.23 -28.45
N THR A 129 -4.44 -11.31 -29.25
CA THR A 129 -3.39 -12.32 -29.50
C THR A 129 -3.14 -13.45 -28.49
N GLU A 130 -3.31 -14.69 -28.97
CA GLU A 130 -2.49 -15.90 -28.75
C GLU A 130 -2.12 -16.39 -27.34
N LEU A 131 -2.61 -15.81 -26.24
CA LEU A 131 -2.31 -16.34 -24.91
C LEU A 131 -3.14 -17.60 -24.61
N ASP A 132 -2.52 -18.60 -24.00
CA ASP A 132 -3.28 -19.75 -23.53
C ASP A 132 -4.20 -19.36 -22.36
N PRO A 133 -5.29 -20.10 -22.13
CA PRO A 133 -6.28 -19.76 -21.11
C PRO A 133 -5.70 -19.66 -19.69
N VAL A 134 -4.66 -20.44 -19.36
CA VAL A 134 -4.05 -20.45 -18.03
C VAL A 134 -3.21 -19.19 -17.83
N MET A 135 -2.39 -18.81 -18.82
CA MET A 135 -1.65 -17.54 -18.80
C MET A 135 -2.59 -16.34 -18.66
N ASN A 136 -3.67 -16.30 -19.44
CA ASN A 136 -4.63 -15.20 -19.38
C ASN A 136 -5.27 -15.11 -17.99
N LYS A 137 -5.70 -16.24 -17.42
CA LYS A 137 -6.26 -16.28 -16.07
C LYS A 137 -5.26 -15.77 -15.01
N ASN A 138 -3.99 -16.21 -15.08
CA ASN A 138 -2.95 -15.77 -14.16
C ASN A 138 -2.71 -14.25 -14.24
N LEU A 139 -2.69 -13.69 -15.46
CA LEU A 139 -2.55 -12.26 -15.68
C LEU A 139 -3.75 -11.49 -15.13
N VAL A 140 -4.96 -11.94 -15.40
CA VAL A 140 -6.19 -11.33 -14.86
C VAL A 140 -6.19 -11.32 -13.34
N GLU A 141 -5.90 -12.47 -12.70
CA GLU A 141 -5.81 -12.55 -11.24
C GLU A 141 -4.74 -11.62 -10.66
N TRP A 142 -3.60 -11.49 -11.34
CA TRP A 142 -2.51 -10.60 -10.94
C TRP A 142 -2.89 -9.12 -11.10
N ILE A 143 -3.55 -8.73 -12.19
CA ILE A 143 -4.06 -7.37 -12.40
C ILE A 143 -5.08 -7.01 -11.32
N THR A 144 -6.06 -7.89 -11.08
CA THR A 144 -7.05 -7.72 -10.02
C THR A 144 -6.38 -7.58 -8.66
N ARG A 145 -5.33 -8.35 -8.38
CA ARG A 145 -4.57 -8.24 -7.12
C ARG A 145 -3.92 -6.86 -6.97
N MET A 146 -3.28 -6.35 -8.02
CA MET A 146 -2.70 -5.00 -7.99
C MET A 146 -3.78 -3.93 -7.77
N GLN A 147 -4.92 -4.04 -8.44
CA GLN A 147 -6.06 -3.14 -8.25
C GLN A 147 -6.61 -3.19 -6.83
N MET A 148 -6.74 -4.37 -6.22
CA MET A 148 -7.21 -4.52 -4.85
C MET A 148 -6.22 -3.91 -3.84
N VAL A 149 -4.92 -4.14 -4.00
CA VAL A 149 -3.90 -3.52 -3.13
C VAL A 149 -3.95 -2.00 -3.26
N LEU A 150 -4.09 -1.51 -4.49
CA LEU A 150 -4.20 -0.08 -4.76
C LEU A 150 -5.47 0.53 -4.15
N ALA A 151 -6.59 -0.17 -4.20
CA ALA A 151 -7.87 0.28 -3.65
C ALA A 151 -7.85 0.49 -2.13
N VAL A 152 -6.94 -0.18 -1.40
CA VAL A 152 -6.80 0.01 0.05
C VAL A 152 -6.29 1.40 0.37
N ASN A 153 -5.31 1.91 -0.38
CA ASN A 153 -4.73 3.22 -0.14
C ASN A 153 -4.21 3.86 -1.44
N PRO A 154 -5.13 4.32 -2.32
CA PRO A 154 -4.80 4.76 -3.66
C PRO A 154 -3.93 6.02 -3.65
N GLU A 155 -4.21 6.96 -2.75
CA GLU A 155 -3.45 8.21 -2.62
C GLU A 155 -1.99 7.95 -2.22
N THR A 156 -1.75 7.16 -1.17
CA THR A 156 -0.38 6.90 -0.70
C THR A 156 0.45 6.19 -1.75
N ILE A 157 -0.15 5.27 -2.51
CA ILE A 157 0.58 4.55 -3.56
C ILE A 157 0.80 5.48 -4.76
N LEU A 158 -0.25 6.06 -5.34
CA LEU A 158 -0.12 6.85 -6.56
C LEU A 158 0.72 8.12 -6.37
N LEU A 159 0.61 8.83 -5.24
CA LEU A 159 1.44 10.02 -4.99
C LEU A 159 2.94 9.71 -5.00
N LYS A 160 3.34 8.51 -4.56
CA LYS A 160 4.74 8.07 -4.55
C LYS A 160 5.21 7.56 -5.91
N LEU A 161 4.28 7.03 -6.71
CA LEU A 161 4.54 6.51 -8.05
C LEU A 161 4.41 7.55 -9.17
N MET A 162 3.71 8.65 -8.95
CA MET A 162 3.59 9.74 -9.91
C MET A 162 4.78 10.69 -9.78
N ILE A 163 5.36 11.08 -10.91
CA ILE A 163 6.36 12.16 -11.00
C ILE A 163 5.63 13.50 -11.02
N ASP A 164 4.51 13.56 -11.75
CA ASP A 164 3.61 14.70 -11.83
C ASP A 164 2.17 14.21 -12.10
N ALA A 165 1.21 15.12 -12.23
CA ALA A 165 -0.21 14.81 -12.43
C ALA A 165 -0.52 13.93 -13.67
N LYS A 166 0.42 13.75 -14.60
CA LYS A 166 0.26 13.02 -15.86
C LYS A 166 1.26 11.88 -16.06
N ASN A 167 2.39 11.89 -15.36
CA ASN A 167 3.49 10.96 -15.60
C ASN A 167 3.75 10.04 -14.41
N LEU A 168 3.83 8.74 -14.69
CA LEU A 168 4.25 7.71 -13.75
C LEU A 168 5.77 7.55 -13.76
N ASP A 169 6.33 7.15 -12.62
CA ASP A 169 7.73 6.83 -12.48
C ASP A 169 8.10 5.64 -13.37
N GLY A 170 9.09 5.85 -14.24
CA GLY A 170 9.55 4.85 -15.19
C GLY A 170 10.08 3.58 -14.53
N THR A 171 10.47 3.62 -13.26
CA THR A 171 10.92 2.44 -12.49
C THR A 171 9.77 1.46 -12.29
N VAL A 172 8.54 1.93 -12.07
CA VAL A 172 7.38 1.04 -11.94
C VAL A 172 7.12 0.32 -13.26
N LEU A 173 7.12 1.07 -14.37
CA LEU A 173 6.96 0.48 -15.70
C LEU A 173 8.05 -0.55 -15.98
N GLN A 174 9.32 -0.20 -15.74
CA GLN A 174 10.44 -1.12 -15.94
C GLN A 174 10.32 -2.38 -15.08
N LEU A 175 10.02 -2.23 -13.78
CA LEU A 175 9.85 -3.36 -12.86
C LEU A 175 8.74 -4.29 -13.36
N THR A 176 7.58 -3.74 -13.68
CA THR A 176 6.44 -4.52 -14.15
C THR A 176 6.75 -5.17 -15.51
N THR A 177 7.49 -4.50 -16.40
CA THR A 177 7.89 -5.07 -17.70
C THR A 177 8.83 -6.26 -17.52
N PHE A 178 9.81 -6.18 -16.61
CA PHE A 178 10.67 -7.33 -16.32
C PHE A 178 9.90 -8.49 -15.68
N VAL A 179 8.96 -8.20 -14.76
CA VAL A 179 8.10 -9.24 -14.17
C VAL A 179 7.26 -9.94 -15.23
N VAL A 180 6.64 -9.19 -16.15
CA VAL A 180 5.85 -9.76 -17.25
C VAL A 180 6.76 -10.56 -18.20
N LYS A 181 7.97 -10.07 -18.50
CA LYS A 181 8.94 -10.80 -19.33
C LYS A 181 9.35 -12.14 -18.71
N ASP A 182 9.65 -12.15 -17.42
CA ASP A 182 9.99 -13.38 -16.69
C ASP A 182 8.82 -14.36 -16.67
N PHE A 183 7.59 -13.87 -16.46
CA PHE A 183 6.39 -14.69 -16.55
C PHE A 183 6.21 -15.33 -17.93
N PHE A 184 6.35 -14.57 -19.01
CA PHE A 184 6.28 -15.13 -20.36
C PHE A 184 7.38 -16.15 -20.62
N SER A 185 8.59 -15.91 -20.09
CA SER A 185 9.72 -16.84 -20.20
C SER A 185 9.48 -18.15 -19.46
N GLU A 186 8.84 -18.12 -18.28
CA GLU A 186 8.40 -19.31 -17.54
C GLU A 186 7.35 -20.13 -18.29
N HIS A 187 6.58 -19.48 -19.16
CA HIS A 187 5.62 -20.10 -20.07
C HIS A 187 6.21 -20.38 -21.47
N HIS A 188 7.54 -20.48 -21.59
CA HIS A 188 8.26 -20.79 -22.82
C HIS A 188 8.05 -19.79 -23.97
N ARG A 189 7.69 -18.54 -23.66
CA ARG A 189 7.60 -17.43 -24.60
C ARG A 189 8.68 -16.41 -24.30
N ASN A 190 9.78 -16.46 -25.04
CA ASN A 190 10.81 -15.42 -24.91
C ASN A 190 10.45 -14.22 -25.80
N VAL A 191 10.08 -13.10 -25.18
CA VAL A 191 9.69 -11.87 -25.87
C VAL A 191 10.66 -10.76 -25.49
N GLU A 192 11.11 -10.00 -26.48
CA GLU A 192 11.98 -8.85 -26.28
C GLU A 192 11.31 -7.76 -25.43
N PHE A 193 12.11 -7.01 -24.68
CA PHE A 193 11.64 -6.00 -23.73
C PHE A 193 10.74 -4.96 -24.41
N GLU A 194 11.17 -4.45 -25.56
CA GLU A 194 10.50 -3.41 -26.34
C GLU A 194 9.13 -3.85 -26.86
N LYS A 195 8.93 -5.16 -27.01
CA LYS A 195 7.65 -5.74 -27.45
C LYS A 195 6.69 -5.98 -26.29
N ILE A 196 7.20 -6.24 -25.08
CA ILE A 196 6.37 -6.40 -23.88
C ILE A 196 5.96 -5.04 -23.30
N GLN A 197 6.81 -4.03 -23.39
CA GLN A 197 6.59 -2.75 -22.71
C GLN A 197 5.22 -2.11 -23.02
N PRO A 198 4.70 -2.09 -24.27
CA PRO A 198 3.37 -1.55 -24.55
C PRO A 198 2.24 -2.30 -23.84
N LEU A 199 2.33 -3.64 -23.77
CA LEU A 199 1.38 -4.45 -23.01
C LEU A 199 1.46 -4.12 -21.52
N THR A 200 2.67 -3.99 -20.98
CA THR A 200 2.86 -3.59 -19.58
C THR A 200 2.26 -2.21 -19.30
N ALA A 201 2.47 -1.24 -20.19
CA ALA A 201 1.92 0.10 -20.05
C ALA A 201 0.39 0.06 -20.04
N SER A 202 -0.23 -0.71 -20.93
CA SER A 202 -1.68 -0.92 -20.94
C SER A 202 -2.18 -1.57 -19.64
N ILE A 203 -1.46 -2.57 -19.12
CA ILE A 203 -1.81 -3.22 -17.84
C ILE A 203 -1.76 -2.22 -16.69
N LEU A 204 -0.67 -1.45 -16.59
CA LEU A 204 -0.53 -0.44 -15.54
C LEU A 204 -1.60 0.65 -15.66
N GLN A 205 -1.95 1.05 -16.89
CA GLN A 205 -3.07 1.95 -17.12
C GLN A 205 -4.37 1.35 -16.57
N THR A 206 -4.71 0.10 -16.89
CA THR A 206 -5.88 -0.58 -16.33
C THR A 206 -5.86 -0.65 -14.80
N VAL A 207 -4.68 -0.83 -14.19
CA VAL A 207 -4.53 -0.85 -12.73
C VAL A 207 -4.79 0.52 -12.12
N PHE A 208 -4.24 1.59 -12.72
CA PHE A 208 -4.22 2.93 -12.13
C PHE A 208 -5.42 3.81 -12.52
N GLU A 209 -5.95 3.66 -13.73
CA GLU A 209 -7.02 4.51 -14.30
C GLU A 209 -8.22 4.72 -13.37
N PRO A 210 -8.74 3.68 -12.66
CA PRO A 210 -9.87 3.87 -11.75
C PRO A 210 -9.59 4.84 -10.57
N PHE A 211 -8.32 5.07 -10.25
CA PHE A 211 -7.89 5.80 -9.06
C PHE A 211 -7.20 7.14 -9.37
N ILE A 212 -6.73 7.35 -10.61
CA ILE A 212 -5.99 8.56 -11.02
C ILE A 212 -6.81 9.83 -10.77
N GLY A 213 -8.13 9.81 -11.01
CA GLY A 213 -8.98 10.99 -10.82
C GLY A 213 -9.02 11.50 -9.38
N ALA A 214 -8.91 10.60 -8.39
CA ALA A 214 -8.87 10.99 -6.98
C ALA A 214 -7.56 11.69 -6.61
N VAL A 215 -6.45 11.25 -7.20
CA VAL A 215 -5.09 11.71 -6.85
C VAL A 215 -4.65 12.93 -7.65
N GLN A 216 -5.13 13.09 -8.89
CA GLN A 216 -4.83 14.26 -9.71
C GLN A 216 -5.26 15.56 -9.05
N LYS A 217 -6.39 15.58 -8.35
CA LYS A 217 -6.83 16.77 -7.62
C LYS A 217 -5.82 17.17 -6.55
N THR A 218 -5.39 16.21 -5.73
CA THR A 218 -4.39 16.42 -4.67
C THR A 218 -3.05 16.91 -5.22
N LEU A 219 -2.58 16.35 -6.35
CA LEU A 219 -1.35 16.78 -7.00
C LEU A 219 -1.44 18.18 -7.61
N LEU A 220 -2.59 18.52 -8.20
CA LEU A 220 -2.83 19.85 -8.79
C LEU A 220 -2.93 20.93 -7.71
N ASP A 221 -3.56 20.62 -6.58
CA ASP A 221 -3.68 21.56 -5.45
C ASP A 221 -2.29 21.79 -4.82
N ALA A 222 -1.49 20.73 -4.59
CA ALA A 222 -0.12 20.86 -4.09
C ALA A 222 0.83 21.60 -5.04
N ALA A 223 0.66 21.45 -6.36
CA ALA A 223 1.46 22.18 -7.35
C ALA A 223 1.16 23.69 -7.33
N ARG A 224 -0.11 24.07 -7.11
CA ARG A 224 -0.53 25.47 -7.01
C ARG A 224 0.01 26.16 -5.76
N GLU A 225 -0.01 25.47 -4.62
CA GLU A 225 0.54 25.99 -3.36
C GLU A 225 2.06 26.25 -3.46
N ASN A 226 2.82 25.36 -4.12
CA ASN A 226 4.26 25.56 -4.33
C ASN A 226 4.58 26.72 -5.31
N ASP A 227 3.74 26.96 -6.32
CA ASP A 227 3.93 28.10 -7.24
C ASP A 227 3.64 29.46 -6.57
N GLU A 228 2.71 29.52 -5.61
CA GLU A 228 2.40 30.74 -4.86
C GLU A 228 3.48 31.09 -3.83
N ASP A 229 4.08 30.09 -3.17
CA ASP A 229 5.22 30.29 -2.26
C ASP A 229 6.51 30.68 -2.99
N THR A 230 6.69 30.30 -4.25
CA THR A 230 7.88 30.68 -5.02
C THR A 230 7.78 32.12 -5.55
N ASN A 231 6.58 32.60 -5.87
CA ASN A 231 6.34 33.95 -6.38
C ASN A 231 6.33 35.06 -5.31
N THR A 232 6.23 34.71 -4.03
CA THR A 232 6.23 35.69 -2.93
C THR A 232 7.63 36.14 -2.51
N TYR A 233 8.69 35.38 -2.87
CA TYR A 233 10.08 35.75 -2.58
C TYR A 233 10.77 36.57 -3.68
N ASP A 234 10.28 36.58 -4.91
CA ASP A 234 10.83 37.39 -6.02
C ASP A 234 10.23 38.80 -6.11
N ALA A 235 9.30 39.15 -5.22
CA ALA A 235 8.62 40.45 -5.17
C ALA A 235 9.07 41.36 -4.00
N SER A 236 10.15 41.02 -3.28
CA SER A 236 10.69 41.78 -2.14
C SER A 236 12.04 42.43 -2.42
#